data_AF-A0A5B7E6B4-F1
#
_entry.id   AF-A0A5B7E6B4-F1
#
_cell.length_a   1.000
_cell.length_b   1.000
_cell.length_c   1.000
_cell.angle_alpha   90.00
_cell.angle_beta   90.00
_cell.angle_gamma   90.00
#
_symmetry.space_group_name_H-M   'P 1'
#
loop_
_entity.id
_entity.type
_entity.pdbx_description
1 polymer ?
#
loop_
_entity_poly.entity_id
_entity_poly.type
_entity_poly.pdbx_seq_one_letter_code
_entity_poly.pdbx_strand_id
1 'polypeptide(L)'
;MLNNNGYSKAEIDEVKKKHNNVKPVDPNSQINLIIYYKTKRTSSLILKNNCHLPTATLQELNVVYQYTCHDGDCNRRPSIRILCSTITTLSKRITAHLQDGAIKMHHVTTHADTTFNHKKIEENAVILHKEPCKARLRMTEAVYIYTKTPSINIQLILGAVFYNPS
;
A
#
# COMPACT_ATOMS: atom_id res chain seq x y z
N MET A 1 0.19 11.17 33.77
CA MET A 1 1.33 12.06 34.08
C MET A 1 2.49 11.68 33.16
N LEU A 2 2.87 12.59 32.26
CA LEU A 2 4.04 12.41 31.38
C LEU A 2 5.31 12.72 32.19
N ASN A 3 6.37 11.93 32.02
CA ASN A 3 7.69 12.29 32.55
C ASN A 3 8.32 13.43 31.72
N ASN A 4 9.39 14.05 32.22
CA ASN A 4 10.12 15.19 31.64
C ASN A 4 10.56 15.07 30.15
N ASN A 5 10.35 13.92 29.51
CA ASN A 5 10.65 13.66 28.10
C ASN A 5 9.41 13.49 27.22
N GLY A 6 8.18 13.74 27.72
CA GLY A 6 6.96 13.78 26.91
C GLY A 6 6.33 12.43 26.54
N TYR A 7 6.69 11.33 27.22
CA TYR A 7 6.17 9.99 26.93
C TYR A 7 5.28 9.44 28.04
N SER A 8 4.33 8.58 27.64
CA SER A 8 3.35 7.96 28.54
C SER A 8 4.02 6.88 29.39
N LYS A 9 4.05 7.12 30.71
CA LYS A 9 4.54 6.17 31.72
C LYS A 9 3.99 4.74 31.54
N ALA A 10 2.77 4.61 31.00
CA ALA A 10 2.10 3.35 30.76
C ALA A 10 2.82 2.40 29.79
N GLU A 11 3.44 2.92 28.72
CA GLU A 11 4.10 2.06 27.71
C GLU A 11 5.39 1.45 28.25
N ILE A 12 6.13 2.21 29.06
CA ILE A 12 7.36 1.74 29.72
C ILE A 12 7.02 0.63 30.72
N ASP A 13 5.93 0.79 31.47
CA ASP A 13 5.49 -0.19 32.46
C ASP A 13 5.04 -1.50 31.80
N GLU A 14 4.42 -1.45 30.62
CA GLU A 14 4.05 -2.64 29.85
C GLU A 14 5.28 -3.43 29.37
N VAL A 15 6.32 -2.74 28.87
CA VAL A 15 7.57 -3.39 28.41
C VAL A 15 8.30 -4.05 29.57
N LYS A 16 8.36 -3.39 30.74
CA LYS A 16 8.93 -3.98 31.97
C LYS A 16 8.18 -5.23 32.39
N LYS A 17 6.84 -5.22 32.35
CA LYS A 17 6.03 -6.40 32.66
C LYS A 17 6.32 -7.58 31.74
N LYS A 18 6.54 -7.34 30.44
CA LYS A 18 6.91 -8.38 29.48
C LYS A 18 8.29 -8.95 29.76
N HIS A 19 9.30 -8.12 30.05
CA HIS A 19 10.65 -8.58 30.39
C HIS A 19 10.63 -9.54 31.59
N ASN A 20 9.88 -9.21 32.64
CA ASN A 20 9.76 -10.05 33.84
C ASN A 20 9.21 -11.46 33.55
N ASN A 21 8.52 -11.65 32.42
CA ASN A 21 7.94 -12.93 32.00
C ASN A 21 8.84 -13.71 31.01
N VAL A 22 10.01 -13.19 30.65
CA VAL A 22 10.94 -13.86 29.74
C VAL A 22 12.10 -14.45 30.55
N LYS A 23 12.35 -15.74 30.38
CA LYS A 23 13.51 -16.43 30.97
C LYS A 23 14.51 -16.80 29.88
N PRO A 24 15.82 -16.58 30.09
CA PRO A 24 16.83 -17.03 29.16
C PRO A 24 16.82 -18.57 29.08
N VAL A 25 17.07 -19.08 27.88
CA VAL A 25 17.12 -20.54 27.63
C VAL A 25 18.35 -21.16 28.30
N ASP A 26 19.46 -20.41 28.32
CA ASP A 26 20.68 -20.78 29.04
C ASP A 26 20.67 -20.17 30.45
N PRO A 27 20.81 -20.98 31.53
CA PRO A 27 20.84 -20.51 32.91
C PRO A 27 22.00 -19.54 33.22
N ASN A 28 23.09 -19.57 32.45
CA ASN A 28 24.24 -18.70 32.64
C ASN A 28 24.10 -17.34 31.93
N SER A 29 23.06 -17.18 31.12
CA SER A 29 22.81 -15.97 30.35
C SER A 29 21.86 -15.03 31.10
N GLN A 30 22.14 -13.72 31.10
CA GLN A 30 21.24 -12.70 31.65
C GLN A 30 20.65 -11.83 30.55
N ILE A 31 19.36 -11.51 30.68
CA ILE A 31 18.65 -10.63 29.73
C ILE A 31 18.71 -9.19 30.24
N ASN A 32 19.55 -8.35 29.61
CA ASN A 32 19.61 -6.93 29.94
C ASN A 32 18.58 -6.12 29.13
N LEU A 33 17.68 -5.41 29.82
CA LEU A 33 16.69 -4.54 29.19
C LEU A 33 17.24 -3.12 29.03
N ILE A 34 17.56 -2.73 27.81
CA ILE A 34 17.95 -1.35 27.49
C ILE A 34 16.84 -0.68 26.68
N ILE A 35 16.22 0.35 27.26
CA ILE A 35 15.14 1.11 26.63
C ILE A 35 15.74 2.38 26.03
N TYR A 36 15.79 2.44 24.70
CA TYR A 36 16.21 3.63 23.97
C TYR A 36 14.99 4.48 23.57
N TYR A 37 15.07 5.79 23.81
CA TYR A 37 14.05 6.72 23.35
C TYR A 37 14.29 7.07 21.87
N LYS A 38 13.22 6.97 21.08
CA LYS A 38 13.25 7.17 19.64
C LYS A 38 12.87 8.60 19.29
N THR A 39 13.75 9.34 18.63
CA THR A 39 13.39 10.63 18.04
C THR A 39 12.81 10.43 16.64
N LYS A 40 12.07 11.41 16.09
CA LYS A 40 11.60 11.35 14.69
C LYS A 40 12.76 11.17 13.69
N ARG A 41 13.94 11.75 13.96
CA ARG A 41 15.12 11.66 13.09
C ARG A 41 15.82 10.31 13.15
N THR A 42 15.93 9.71 14.34
CA THR A 42 16.52 8.38 14.51
C THR A 42 15.53 7.25 14.24
N SER A 43 14.34 7.59 13.73
CA SER A 43 13.23 6.67 13.71
C SER A 43 13.37 5.52 12.70
N SER A 44 14.09 5.79 11.62
CA SER A 44 14.38 4.86 10.53
C SER A 44 15.61 3.99 10.79
N LEU A 45 16.47 4.35 11.75
CA LEU A 45 17.74 3.67 12.01
C LEU A 45 17.60 2.41 12.88
N ILE A 46 16.47 2.26 13.58
CA ILE A 46 16.23 1.14 14.47
C ILE A 46 15.29 0.15 13.76
N LEU A 47 15.81 -1.04 13.47
CA LEU A 47 15.02 -2.16 12.96
C LEU A 47 13.95 -2.52 13.99
N LYS A 48 12.69 -2.58 13.56
CA LYS A 48 11.60 -3.03 14.44
C LYS A 48 11.77 -4.53 14.68
N ASN A 49 11.67 -4.97 15.93
CA ASN A 49 11.70 -6.40 16.30
C ASN A 49 10.59 -7.23 15.63
N ASN A 50 9.59 -6.59 15.03
CA ASN A 50 8.57 -7.26 14.26
C ASN A 50 8.50 -6.66 12.85
N CYS A 51 9.26 -7.24 11.92
CA CYS A 51 9.26 -6.88 10.50
C CYS A 51 7.98 -7.35 9.78
N HIS A 52 7.13 -8.14 10.45
CA HIS A 52 5.91 -8.75 9.92
C HIS A 52 4.63 -8.18 10.54
N LEU A 53 4.63 -6.91 10.97
CA LEU A 53 3.36 -6.27 11.29
C LEU A 53 2.47 -6.29 10.03
N PRO A 54 1.18 -6.65 10.13
CA PRO A 54 0.25 -6.50 9.03
C PRO A 54 0.29 -5.04 8.59
N THR A 55 0.89 -4.79 7.43
CA THR A 55 0.86 -3.45 6.85
C THR A 55 -0.57 -3.18 6.43
N ALA A 56 -1.08 -1.99 6.75
CA ALA A 56 -2.35 -1.55 6.18
C ALA A 56 -2.26 -1.70 4.65
N THR A 57 -3.33 -2.17 4.00
CA THR A 57 -3.39 -2.45 2.54
C THR A 57 -2.76 -1.33 1.69
N LEU A 58 -2.95 -0.07 2.10
CA LEU A 58 -2.36 1.12 1.47
C LEU A 58 -0.84 1.24 1.51
N GLN A 59 -0.18 0.65 2.50
CA GLN A 59 1.27 0.67 2.68
C GLN A 59 1.96 -0.48 1.96
N GLU A 60 1.20 -1.38 1.36
CA GLU A 60 1.74 -2.50 0.60
C GLU A 60 2.48 -2.02 -0.66
N LEU A 61 3.60 -2.68 -0.93
CA LEU A 61 4.55 -2.41 -2.00
C LEU A 61 4.64 -3.62 -2.92
N ASN A 62 5.00 -3.39 -4.19
CA ASN A 62 5.18 -4.44 -5.19
C ASN A 62 3.92 -5.31 -5.33
N VAL A 63 2.80 -4.64 -5.56
CA VAL A 63 1.48 -5.26 -5.65
C VAL A 63 0.87 -5.05 -7.01
N VAL A 64 0.12 -6.05 -7.46
CA VAL A 64 -0.87 -5.93 -8.54
C VAL A 64 -2.22 -5.74 -7.86
N TYR A 65 -2.92 -4.69 -8.25
CA TYR A 65 -4.23 -4.37 -7.71
C TYR A 65 -5.22 -4.12 -8.85
N GLN A 66 -6.49 -4.32 -8.54
CA GLN A 66 -7.60 -4.04 -9.43
C GLN A 66 -8.41 -2.88 -8.85
N TYR A 67 -8.66 -1.88 -9.67
CA TYR A 67 -9.66 -0.86 -9.41
C TYR A 67 -10.96 -1.21 -10.14
N THR A 68 -12.09 -1.08 -9.44
CA THR A 68 -13.43 -1.31 -10.01
C THR A 68 -14.28 -0.06 -9.81
N CYS A 69 -14.86 0.48 -10.89
CA CYS A 69 -15.80 1.60 -10.75
C CYS A 69 -17.20 1.07 -10.42
N HIS A 70 -17.79 1.54 -9.33
CA HIS A 70 -19.14 1.17 -8.91
C HIS A 70 -20.20 2.25 -9.18
N ASP A 71 -19.84 3.34 -9.85
CA ASP A 71 -20.75 4.44 -10.12
C ASP A 71 -21.64 4.18 -11.35
N GLY A 72 -22.94 4.48 -11.22
CA GLY A 72 -23.92 4.41 -12.30
C GLY A 72 -23.91 3.08 -13.07
N ASP A 73 -23.88 3.16 -14.40
CA ASP A 73 -23.89 2.00 -15.30
C ASP A 73 -22.58 1.20 -15.31
N CYS A 74 -21.50 1.73 -14.72
CA CYS A 74 -20.23 1.01 -14.66
C CYS A 74 -20.30 -0.22 -13.76
N ASN A 75 -21.15 -0.20 -12.72
CA ASN A 75 -21.31 -1.32 -11.79
C ASN A 75 -21.85 -2.60 -12.48
N ARG A 76 -22.62 -2.44 -13.57
CA ARG A 76 -23.19 -3.57 -14.33
C ARG A 76 -22.23 -4.14 -15.37
N ARG A 77 -21.09 -3.49 -15.61
CA ARG A 77 -20.15 -3.83 -16.67
C ARG A 77 -18.84 -4.33 -16.07
N PRO A 78 -18.65 -5.66 -15.93
CA PRO A 78 -17.43 -6.22 -15.36
C PRO A 78 -16.16 -5.91 -16.17
N SER A 79 -16.30 -5.42 -17.40
CA SER A 79 -15.19 -4.97 -18.25
C SER A 79 -14.58 -3.63 -17.80
N ILE A 80 -15.31 -2.80 -17.04
CA ILE A 80 -14.86 -1.49 -16.53
C ILE A 80 -14.05 -1.69 -15.24
N ARG A 81 -12.97 -2.44 -15.39
CA ARG A 81 -11.95 -2.65 -14.37
C ARG A 81 -10.64 -2.08 -14.87
N ILE A 82 -9.78 -1.68 -13.96
CA ILE A 82 -8.41 -1.29 -14.27
C ILE A 82 -7.49 -2.20 -13.48
N LEU A 83 -6.59 -2.88 -14.18
CA LEU A 83 -5.50 -3.63 -13.57
C LEU A 83 -4.25 -2.79 -13.59
N CYS A 84 -3.56 -2.69 -12.46
CA CYS A 84 -2.34 -1.90 -12.33
C CYS A 84 -1.36 -2.60 -11.40
N SER A 85 -0.08 -2.49 -11.70
CA SER A 85 0.99 -2.79 -10.73
C SER A 85 1.59 -1.52 -10.13
N THR A 86 2.20 -1.67 -8.95
CA THR A 86 3.01 -0.61 -8.34
C THR A 86 4.22 -1.18 -7.60
N ILE A 87 5.37 -0.54 -7.78
CA ILE A 87 6.60 -0.78 -7.00
C ILE A 87 6.72 0.17 -5.79
N THR A 88 5.92 1.23 -5.76
CA THR A 88 5.76 2.14 -4.62
C THR A 88 4.54 1.73 -3.80
N THR A 89 4.32 2.36 -2.65
CA THR A 89 3.16 2.03 -1.82
C THR A 89 1.88 2.26 -2.60
N LEU A 90 0.87 1.42 -2.38
CA LEU A 90 -0.43 1.57 -3.04
C LEU A 90 -1.00 2.98 -2.83
N SER A 91 -0.89 3.56 -1.63
CA SER A 91 -1.30 4.95 -1.38
C SER A 91 -0.57 5.97 -2.26
N LYS A 92 0.75 5.85 -2.48
CA LYS A 92 1.48 6.76 -3.39
C LYS A 92 0.98 6.62 -4.82
N ARG A 93 0.71 5.39 -5.26
CA ARG A 93 0.16 5.13 -6.60
C ARG A 93 -1.26 5.69 -6.75
N ILE A 94 -2.11 5.57 -5.73
CA ILE A 94 -3.44 6.17 -5.69
C ILE A 94 -3.34 7.69 -5.83
N THR A 95 -2.45 8.35 -5.08
CA THR A 95 -2.21 9.79 -5.21
C THR A 95 -1.80 10.18 -6.62
N ALA A 96 -0.94 9.39 -7.29
CA ALA A 96 -0.60 9.63 -8.68
C ALA A 96 -1.83 9.53 -9.61
N HIS A 97 -2.72 8.56 -9.35
CA HIS A 97 -3.96 8.43 -10.12
C HIS A 97 -4.93 9.60 -9.94
N LEU A 98 -4.91 10.27 -8.78
CA LEU A 98 -5.70 11.49 -8.53
C LEU A 98 -5.16 12.74 -9.21
N GLN A 99 -3.86 12.79 -9.49
CA GLN A 99 -3.27 13.94 -10.16
C GLN A 99 -3.58 13.89 -11.65
N ASP A 100 -3.14 12.83 -12.31
CA ASP A 100 -3.25 12.68 -13.77
C ASP A 100 -3.36 11.21 -14.20
N GLY A 101 -4.23 10.46 -13.51
CA GLY A 101 -4.43 9.05 -13.78
C GLY A 101 -5.58 8.76 -14.72
N ALA A 102 -5.46 7.64 -15.44
CA ALA A 102 -6.56 6.98 -16.14
C ALA A 102 -7.84 6.86 -15.31
N ILE A 103 -7.72 6.55 -14.02
CA ILE A 103 -8.85 6.43 -13.10
C ILE A 103 -9.60 7.76 -12.98
N LYS A 104 -8.88 8.86 -12.72
CA LYS A 104 -9.49 10.19 -12.65
C LYS A 104 -10.10 10.59 -13.99
N MET A 105 -9.41 10.35 -15.10
CA MET A 105 -9.92 10.65 -16.43
C MET A 105 -11.24 9.93 -16.71
N HIS A 106 -11.34 8.65 -16.33
CA HIS A 106 -12.60 7.90 -16.43
C HIS A 106 -13.73 8.56 -15.63
N HIS A 107 -13.48 8.96 -14.38
CA HIS A 107 -14.50 9.62 -13.54
C HIS A 107 -14.97 10.97 -14.10
N VAL A 108 -14.03 11.80 -14.55
CA VAL A 108 -14.35 13.11 -15.12
C VAL A 108 -15.12 12.97 -16.45
N THR A 109 -14.71 12.05 -17.32
CA THR A 109 -15.30 11.92 -18.67
C THR A 109 -16.59 11.11 -18.68
N THR A 110 -16.68 10.05 -17.86
CA THR A 110 -17.80 9.09 -17.88
C THR A 110 -18.88 9.45 -16.86
N HIS A 111 -18.49 10.01 -15.71
CA HIS A 111 -19.42 10.31 -14.62
C HIS A 111 -19.59 11.80 -14.35
N ALA A 112 -18.84 12.67 -15.04
CA ALA A 112 -18.76 14.10 -14.74
C ALA A 112 -18.44 14.39 -13.25
N ASP A 113 -17.76 13.46 -12.58
CA ASP A 113 -17.48 13.54 -11.14
C ASP A 113 -16.21 14.36 -10.89
N THR A 114 -16.40 15.59 -10.41
CA THR A 114 -15.32 16.50 -10.01
C THR A 114 -14.90 16.34 -8.54
N THR A 115 -15.64 15.54 -7.76
CA THR A 115 -15.40 15.28 -6.32
C THR A 115 -14.54 14.04 -6.06
N PHE A 116 -13.97 13.48 -7.13
CA PHE A 116 -13.14 12.30 -7.10
C PHE A 116 -11.95 12.45 -6.15
N ASN A 117 -11.87 11.59 -5.14
CA ASN A 117 -10.93 11.71 -4.03
C ASN A 117 -10.19 10.40 -3.72
N HIS A 118 -9.13 10.49 -2.91
CA HIS A 118 -8.27 9.36 -2.56
C HIS A 118 -9.04 8.19 -1.94
N LYS A 119 -9.98 8.49 -1.04
CA LYS A 119 -10.75 7.49 -0.30
C LYS A 119 -11.63 6.66 -1.26
N LYS A 120 -12.22 7.31 -2.25
CA LYS A 120 -13.02 6.64 -3.29
C LYS A 120 -12.20 5.68 -4.15
N ILE A 121 -10.91 5.94 -4.38
CA ILE A 121 -10.04 4.96 -5.06
C ILE A 121 -9.72 3.79 -4.14
N GLU A 122 -9.37 4.10 -2.90
CA GLU A 122 -8.98 3.11 -1.89
C GLU A 122 -10.07 2.08 -1.63
N GLU A 123 -11.32 2.53 -1.41
CA GLU A 123 -12.47 1.65 -1.17
C GLU A 123 -12.77 0.72 -2.35
N ASN A 124 -12.36 1.13 -3.55
CA ASN A 124 -12.61 0.45 -4.82
C ASN A 124 -11.38 -0.29 -5.37
N ALA A 125 -10.26 -0.28 -4.63
CA ALA A 125 -9.01 -0.92 -4.99
C ALA A 125 -8.80 -2.21 -4.18
N VAL A 126 -8.65 -3.33 -4.88
CA VAL A 126 -8.40 -4.64 -4.27
C VAL A 126 -7.03 -5.15 -4.70
N ILE A 127 -6.17 -5.50 -3.74
CA ILE A 127 -4.90 -6.16 -4.03
C ILE A 127 -5.18 -7.59 -4.48
N LEU A 128 -4.71 -7.94 -5.68
CA LEU A 128 -4.84 -9.28 -6.24
C LEU A 128 -3.62 -10.15 -5.93
N HIS A 129 -2.44 -9.56 -5.99
CA HIS A 129 -1.19 -10.28 -5.86
C HIS A 129 -0.06 -9.39 -5.34
N LYS A 130 0.88 -9.99 -4.61
CA LYS A 130 2.10 -9.33 -4.14
C LYS A 130 3.31 -10.10 -4.67
N GLU A 131 4.20 -9.40 -5.38
CA GLU A 131 5.35 -10.01 -6.04
C GLU A 131 6.60 -9.16 -5.79
N PRO A 132 7.55 -9.63 -4.95
CA PRO A 132 8.74 -8.85 -4.61
C PRO A 132 9.68 -8.60 -5.80
N CYS A 133 9.70 -9.48 -6.80
CA CYS A 133 10.56 -9.32 -7.96
C CYS A 133 9.91 -8.40 -8.99
N LYS A 134 10.54 -7.25 -9.27
CA LYS A 134 10.03 -6.24 -10.23
C LYS A 134 9.75 -6.81 -11.63
N ALA A 135 10.61 -7.70 -12.11
CA ALA A 135 10.43 -8.32 -13.42
C ALA A 135 9.19 -9.22 -13.43
N ARG A 136 9.05 -10.08 -12.42
CA ARG A 136 7.87 -10.93 -12.24
C ARG A 136 6.61 -10.12 -12.00
N LEU A 137 6.67 -9.00 -11.28
CA LEU A 137 5.52 -8.13 -11.03
C LEU A 137 4.89 -7.63 -12.33
N ARG A 138 5.73 -7.20 -13.29
CA ARG A 138 5.27 -6.78 -14.62
C ARG A 138 4.67 -7.95 -15.41
N MET A 139 5.28 -9.12 -15.34
CA MET A 139 4.75 -10.32 -15.99
C MET A 139 3.39 -10.71 -15.39
N THR A 140 3.26 -10.66 -14.07
CA THR A 140 2.03 -10.94 -13.35
C THR A 140 0.92 -9.96 -13.76
N GLU A 141 1.22 -8.66 -13.83
CA GLU A 141 0.27 -7.66 -14.36
C GLU A 141 -0.17 -8.00 -15.78
N ALA A 142 0.76 -8.33 -16.68
CA ALA A 142 0.43 -8.69 -18.05
C ALA A 142 -0.45 -9.95 -18.13
N VAL A 143 -0.18 -10.96 -17.31
CA VAL A 143 -1.03 -12.17 -17.20
C VAL A 143 -2.43 -11.81 -16.71
N TYR A 144 -2.56 -10.95 -15.69
CA TYR A 144 -3.87 -10.49 -15.24
C TYR A 144 -4.61 -9.71 -16.33
N ILE A 145 -3.94 -8.82 -17.06
CA ILE A 145 -4.55 -8.05 -18.16
C ILE A 145 -5.01 -9.00 -19.27
N TYR A 146 -4.16 -9.96 -19.68
CA TYR A 146 -4.49 -10.94 -20.71
C TYR A 146 -5.68 -11.82 -20.32
N THR A 147 -5.73 -12.29 -19.07
CA THR A 147 -6.77 -13.21 -18.58
C THR A 147 -8.09 -12.51 -18.26
N LYS A 148 -8.07 -11.25 -17.83
CA LYS A 148 -9.28 -10.50 -17.42
C LYS A 148 -9.77 -9.53 -18.48
N THR A 149 -8.95 -9.22 -19.48
CA THR A 149 -9.25 -8.32 -20.60
C THR A 149 -10.03 -7.04 -20.20
N PRO A 150 -9.56 -6.26 -19.21
CA PRO A 150 -10.24 -5.03 -18.82
C PRO A 150 -10.25 -4.00 -19.96
N SER A 151 -11.42 -3.41 -20.24
CA SER A 151 -11.59 -2.53 -21.41
C SER A 151 -10.79 -1.23 -21.30
N ILE A 152 -10.59 -0.71 -20.08
CA ILE A 152 -9.87 0.55 -19.87
C ILE A 152 -8.36 0.39 -20.12
N ASN A 153 -7.76 -0.72 -19.68
CA ASN A 153 -6.34 -0.98 -19.96
C ASN A 153 -6.09 -1.09 -21.47
N ILE A 154 -7.00 -1.70 -22.22
CA ILE A 154 -6.87 -1.89 -23.68
C ILE A 154 -6.90 -0.54 -24.40
N GLN A 155 -7.80 0.36 -23.99
CA GLN A 155 -7.92 1.70 -24.58
C GLN A 155 -6.69 2.58 -24.34
N LEU A 156 -6.05 2.46 -23.17
CA LEU A 156 -4.81 3.20 -22.85
C LEU A 156 -3.57 2.62 -23.55
N ILE A 157 -3.48 1.30 -23.69
CA ILE A 157 -2.37 0.66 -24.41
C ILE A 157 -2.39 1.05 -25.89
N LEU A 158 -3.57 1.16 -26.50
CA LEU A 158 -3.70 1.61 -27.91
C LEU A 158 -3.41 3.11 -28.10
N GLY A 159 -3.58 3.94 -27.06
CA GLY A 159 -3.20 5.36 -27.09
C GLY A 159 -1.71 5.63 -26.85
N ALA A 160 -1.02 4.76 -26.11
CA ALA A 160 0.40 4.91 -25.78
C ALA A 160 1.37 4.51 -26.91
N VAL A 161 0.90 3.78 -27.93
CA VAL A 161 1.72 3.46 -29.12
C VAL A 161 2.04 4.72 -29.95
N PHE A 162 1.38 5.85 -29.68
CA PHE A 162 1.62 7.12 -30.38
C PHE A 162 2.55 8.11 -29.66
N TYR A 163 3.10 7.80 -28.48
CA TYR A 163 4.09 8.65 -27.82
C TYR A 163 5.50 8.05 -27.91
N ASN A 164 6.17 8.36 -29.01
CA ASN A 164 7.62 8.19 -29.16
C ASN A 164 8.35 9.16 -28.21
N PRO A 165 9.35 8.72 -27.43
CA PRO A 165 10.29 9.63 -26.83
C PRO A 165 11.26 10.10 -27.91
N SER A 166 11.18 11.39 -28.25
CA SER A 166 12.26 12.15 -28.89
C SER A 166 13.39 12.39 -27.90
#